data_AF-A8FPU9-F1
#
_entry.id   AF-A8FPU9-F1
#
_cell.length_a   1.000
_cell.length_b   1.000
_cell.length_c   1.000
_cell.angle_alpha   90.00
_cell.angle_beta   90.00
_cell.angle_gamma   90.00
#
_symmetry.space_group_name_H-M   'P 1'
#
loop_
_entity.id
_entity.type
_entity.pdbx_description
1 polymer ?
#
loop_
_entity_poly.entity_id
_entity_poly.type
_entity_poly.pdbx_seq_one_letter_code
_entity_poly.pdbx_strand_id
1 'polypeptide(L)'
;MNSCPLCGRASLFFFYQDKRRSYLRCNHCHIVVVPPEYLLCAEAEKSVYDQHENDPQDKKYRRFLSRTFEPLIALLPDDAKGLDFGCGPGPTISVMAEEVGLLVSNYDLYYHNTPEVLEHYYDFVTITEVIEHVADAKALLTRLDSLLSSGGVLAVMTSRMVDAGAFGQWYYKNDPTHIRFYSIETFEWVAHHFDWHLEIVDRDVVFFHKK
;
A
#
# COMPACT_ATOMS: atom_id res chain seq x y z
N MET A 1 -21.90 -12.25 9.57
CA MET A 1 -21.60 -12.16 8.12
C MET A 1 -20.37 -11.30 7.99
N ASN A 2 -19.24 -11.86 7.54
CA ASN A 2 -17.99 -11.11 7.45
C ASN A 2 -18.01 -10.28 6.16
N SER A 3 -18.31 -8.99 6.28
CA SER A 3 -18.23 -8.05 5.16
C SER A 3 -16.79 -7.89 4.70
N CYS A 4 -16.58 -7.78 3.39
CA CYS A 4 -15.27 -7.52 2.80
C CYS A 4 -14.75 -6.14 3.25
N PRO A 5 -13.52 -6.02 3.77
CA PRO A 5 -12.97 -4.75 4.28
C PRO A 5 -12.65 -3.73 3.18
N LEU A 6 -12.66 -4.14 1.91
CA LEU A 6 -12.45 -3.24 0.78
C LEU A 6 -13.79 -2.77 0.18
N CYS A 7 -14.63 -3.71 -0.29
CA CYS A 7 -15.87 -3.35 -0.99
C CYS A 7 -17.12 -3.28 -0.09
N GLY A 8 -17.03 -3.70 1.17
CA GLY A 8 -18.15 -3.72 2.12
C GLY A 8 -19.19 -4.83 1.89
N ARG A 9 -19.11 -5.61 0.80
CA ARG A 9 -20.08 -6.68 0.51
C ARG A 9 -19.84 -7.93 1.35
N ALA A 10 -20.91 -8.65 1.69
CA ALA A 10 -20.85 -9.98 2.30
C ALA A 10 -20.50 -11.05 1.24
N SER A 11 -19.29 -10.96 0.71
CA SER A 11 -18.80 -11.68 -0.48
C SER A 11 -17.53 -12.49 -0.23
N LEU A 12 -17.16 -12.67 1.04
CA LEU A 12 -15.97 -13.42 1.43
C LEU A 12 -16.25 -14.92 1.46
N PHE A 13 -15.38 -15.70 0.83
CA PHE A 13 -15.42 -17.16 0.81
C PHE A 13 -14.05 -17.74 1.15
N PHE A 14 -14.02 -18.98 1.64
CA PHE A 14 -12.77 -19.69 1.93
C PHE A 14 -11.88 -19.77 0.68
N PHE A 15 -10.63 -19.36 0.81
CA PHE A 15 -9.69 -19.34 -0.29
C PHE A 15 -8.53 -20.31 -0.07
N TYR A 16 -7.90 -20.23 1.10
CA TYR A 16 -6.75 -21.05 1.44
C TYR A 16 -6.58 -21.16 2.95
N GLN A 17 -5.84 -22.16 3.42
CA GLN A 17 -5.40 -22.27 4.81
C GLN A 17 -4.01 -22.87 4.87
N ASP A 18 -3.14 -22.24 5.64
CA ASP A 18 -1.84 -22.82 6.03
C ASP A 18 -1.90 -23.35 7.47
N LYS A 19 -0.73 -23.69 8.03
CA LYS A 19 -0.61 -24.23 9.39
C LYS A 19 -0.94 -23.20 10.49
N ARG A 20 -0.96 -21.91 10.17
CA ARG A 20 -1.10 -20.79 11.10
C ARG A 20 -2.47 -20.13 11.00
N ARG A 21 -2.94 -19.81 9.79
CA ARG A 21 -4.17 -19.03 9.58
C ARG A 21 -4.90 -19.38 8.29
N SER A 22 -6.18 -19.01 8.26
CA SER A 22 -7.01 -19.10 7.06
C SER A 22 -7.03 -17.78 6.29
N TYR A 23 -7.35 -17.87 5.00
CA TYR A 23 -7.43 -16.76 4.07
C TYR A 23 -8.75 -16.84 3.34
N LEU A 24 -9.43 -15.70 3.23
CA LEU A 24 -10.72 -15.57 2.55
C LEU A 24 -10.55 -14.70 1.30
N ARG A 25 -11.21 -15.02 0.20
CA ARG A 25 -11.22 -14.18 -1.01
C ARG A 25 -12.59 -13.55 -1.19
N CYS A 26 -12.63 -12.31 -1.65
CA CYS A 26 -13.87 -11.66 -2.04
C CYS A 26 -14.25 -12.03 -3.48
N ASN A 27 -15.48 -12.47 -3.75
CA ASN A 27 -15.91 -12.75 -5.13
C ASN A 27 -16.29 -11.49 -5.93
N HIS A 28 -16.28 -10.31 -5.30
CA HIS A 28 -16.65 -9.05 -5.93
C HIS A 28 -15.46 -8.17 -6.29
N CYS A 29 -14.53 -7.96 -5.34
CA CYS A 29 -13.33 -7.14 -5.56
C CYS A 29 -12.04 -7.96 -5.53
N HIS A 30 -12.14 -9.30 -5.49
CA HIS A 30 -11.04 -10.24 -5.61
C HIS A 30 -9.95 -10.20 -4.53
N ILE A 31 -10.00 -9.25 -3.59
CA ILE A 31 -9.03 -9.13 -2.49
C ILE A 31 -9.04 -10.41 -1.64
N VAL A 32 -7.83 -10.84 -1.26
CA VAL A 32 -7.65 -11.91 -0.28
C VAL A 32 -7.35 -11.28 1.08
N VAL A 33 -8.01 -11.76 2.13
CA VAL A 33 -7.96 -11.18 3.47
C VAL A 33 -7.69 -12.24 4.52
N VAL A 34 -6.96 -11.84 5.55
CA VAL A 34 -6.85 -12.56 6.81
C VAL A 34 -8.03 -12.18 7.71
N PRO A 35 -8.78 -13.17 8.27
CA PRO A 35 -9.87 -12.93 9.21
C PRO A 35 -9.46 -12.19 10.50
N PRO A 36 -10.37 -11.44 11.15
CA PRO A 36 -10.08 -10.65 12.35
C PRO A 36 -9.42 -11.41 13.49
N GLU A 37 -9.76 -12.69 13.67
CA GLU A 37 -9.24 -13.55 14.73
C GLU A 37 -7.73 -13.85 14.63
N TYR A 38 -7.10 -13.57 13.49
CA TYR A 38 -5.66 -13.75 13.27
C TYR A 38 -4.88 -12.43 13.19
N LEU A 39 -5.55 -11.28 13.38
CA LEU A 39 -4.87 -9.99 13.35
C LEU A 39 -4.07 -9.79 14.64
N LEU A 40 -2.88 -9.22 14.50
CA LEU A 40 -2.07 -8.83 15.65
C LEU A 40 -2.72 -7.65 16.36
N CYS A 41 -2.47 -7.52 17.67
CA CYS A 41 -2.70 -6.26 18.36
C CYS A 41 -1.64 -5.23 17.94
N ALA A 42 -1.92 -3.95 18.16
CA ALA A 42 -1.04 -2.86 17.74
C ALA A 42 0.38 -2.99 18.33
N GLU A 43 0.51 -3.45 19.58
CA GLU A 43 1.82 -3.65 20.21
C GLU A 43 2.62 -4.77 19.54
N ALA A 44 1.95 -5.88 19.20
CA ALA A 44 2.60 -7.01 18.54
C ALA A 44 2.97 -6.69 17.08
N GLU A 45 2.12 -5.95 16.37
CA GLU A 45 2.39 -5.43 15.03
C GLU A 45 3.62 -4.50 15.04
N LYS A 46 3.61 -3.49 15.92
CA LYS A 46 4.74 -2.55 16.05
C LYS A 46 6.04 -3.29 16.40
N SER A 47 5.99 -4.31 17.24
CA SER A 47 7.18 -5.12 17.57
C SER A 47 7.79 -5.86 16.38
N VAL A 48 7.01 -6.13 15.32
CA VAL A 48 7.54 -6.64 14.05
C VAL A 48 8.17 -5.51 13.26
N TYR A 49 7.50 -4.36 13.14
CA TYR A 49 8.03 -3.19 12.43
C TYR A 49 9.32 -2.63 13.04
N ASP A 50 9.49 -2.73 14.36
CA ASP A 50 10.72 -2.33 15.05
C ASP A 50 11.94 -3.20 14.66
N GLN A 51 11.75 -4.29 13.91
CA GLN A 51 12.83 -5.11 13.34
C GLN A 51 13.23 -4.66 11.92
N HIS A 52 12.51 -3.72 11.32
CA HIS A 52 12.83 -3.20 9.99
C HIS A 52 13.96 -2.18 10.06
N GLU A 53 14.96 -2.37 9.20
CA GLU A 53 16.08 -1.45 9.01
C GLU A 53 15.85 -0.65 7.72
N ASN A 54 15.06 0.43 7.81
CA ASN A 54 14.92 1.40 6.72
C ASN A 54 16.08 2.39 6.81
N ASP A 55 17.06 2.28 5.90
CA ASP A 55 18.22 3.18 5.86
C ASP A 55 18.28 3.94 4.53
N PRO A 56 18.17 5.29 4.52
CA PRO A 56 18.29 6.08 3.31
C PRO A 56 19.70 6.06 2.68
N GLN A 57 20.70 5.49 3.35
CA GLN A 57 22.04 5.24 2.82
C GLN A 57 22.21 3.82 2.25
N ASP A 58 21.29 2.89 2.53
CA ASP A 58 21.35 1.55 1.95
C ASP A 58 20.97 1.58 0.47
N LYS A 59 21.96 1.34 -0.39
CA LYS A 59 21.80 1.27 -1.84
C LYS A 59 20.81 0.19 -2.29
N LYS A 60 20.69 -0.92 -1.56
CA LYS A 60 19.71 -1.97 -1.89
C LYS A 60 18.30 -1.49 -1.60
N TYR A 61 18.07 -0.88 -0.45
CA TYR A 61 16.79 -0.31 -0.09
C TYR A 61 16.38 0.82 -1.04
N ARG A 62 17.29 1.76 -1.34
CA ARG A 62 17.04 2.80 -2.35
C ARG A 62 16.72 2.20 -3.71
N ARG A 63 17.45 1.17 -4.16
CA ARG A 63 17.17 0.49 -5.44
C ARG A 63 15.81 -0.20 -5.44
N PHE A 64 15.40 -0.76 -4.31
CA PHE A 64 14.06 -1.33 -4.14
C PHE A 64 13.00 -0.25 -4.32
N LEU A 65 13.09 0.86 -3.58
CA LEU A 65 12.16 2.00 -3.68
C LEU A 65 12.18 2.70 -5.04
N SER A 66 13.33 2.71 -5.72
CA SER A 66 13.49 3.32 -7.05
C SER A 66 12.57 2.71 -8.10
N ARG A 67 12.14 1.44 -7.92
CA ARG A 67 11.14 0.78 -8.78
C ARG A 67 9.80 1.52 -8.83
N THR A 68 9.46 2.25 -7.76
CA THR A 68 8.30 3.14 -7.69
C THR A 68 8.70 4.59 -7.94
N PHE A 69 9.78 5.04 -7.30
CA PHE A 69 10.13 6.45 -7.29
C PHE A 69 10.56 7.00 -8.66
N GLU A 70 11.45 6.31 -9.39
CA GLU A 70 11.93 6.75 -10.70
C GLU A 70 10.81 6.89 -11.75
N PRO A 71 9.93 5.89 -11.96
CA PRO A 71 8.81 6.06 -12.90
C PRO A 71 7.80 7.11 -12.43
N LEU A 72 7.62 7.30 -11.12
CA LEU A 72 6.72 8.32 -10.59
C LEU A 72 7.21 9.73 -10.95
N ILE A 73 8.47 10.07 -10.63
CA ILE A 73 8.99 11.42 -10.88
C ILE A 73 9.06 11.76 -12.37
N ALA A 74 9.18 10.77 -13.26
CA ALA A 74 9.15 10.99 -14.70
C ALA A 74 7.80 11.50 -15.22
N LEU A 75 6.72 11.37 -14.43
CA LEU A 75 5.37 11.80 -14.78
C LEU A 75 5.01 13.18 -14.18
N LEU A 76 5.76 13.64 -13.19
CA LEU A 76 5.41 14.78 -12.36
C LEU A 76 6.02 16.08 -12.89
N PRO A 77 5.36 17.23 -12.67
CA PRO A 77 6.00 18.53 -12.85
C PRO A 77 7.11 18.75 -11.81
N ASP A 78 8.07 19.61 -12.16
CA ASP A 78 9.25 19.90 -11.33
C ASP A 78 8.92 20.48 -9.93
N ASP A 79 7.72 21.04 -9.74
CA ASP A 79 7.24 21.63 -8.48
C ASP A 79 6.19 20.78 -7.74
N ALA A 80 6.02 19.52 -8.15
CA ALA A 80 5.07 18.60 -7.54
C ALA A 80 5.33 18.39 -6.04
N LYS A 81 4.25 18.32 -5.26
CA LYS A 81 4.28 18.05 -3.82
C LYS A 81 3.76 16.67 -3.52
N GLY A 82 4.55 15.93 -2.74
CA GLY A 82 4.26 14.54 -2.40
C GLY A 82 3.97 14.31 -0.92
N LEU A 83 3.35 13.16 -0.66
CA LEU A 83 3.28 12.54 0.66
C LEU A 83 3.80 11.10 0.58
N ASP A 84 4.73 10.76 1.47
CA ASP A 84 5.10 9.36 1.72
C ASP A 84 4.27 8.82 2.89
N PHE A 85 3.27 7.99 2.56
CA PHE A 85 2.31 7.44 3.51
C PHE A 85 2.78 6.06 3.99
N GLY A 86 3.09 5.96 5.28
CA GLY A 86 3.74 4.80 5.91
C GLY A 86 5.25 4.79 5.68
N CYS A 87 5.92 5.94 5.85
CA CYS A 87 7.34 6.09 5.55
C CYS A 87 8.29 5.26 6.45
N GLY A 88 7.77 4.65 7.53
CA GLY A 88 8.55 3.88 8.48
C GLY A 88 9.54 4.73 9.29
N PRO A 89 10.49 4.08 10.03
CA PRO A 89 11.43 4.77 10.93
C PRO A 89 12.56 5.51 10.22
N GLY A 90 12.78 5.24 8.92
CA GLY A 90 13.85 5.82 8.10
C GLY A 90 13.29 6.32 6.76
N PRO A 91 12.64 7.50 6.74
CA PRO A 91 11.97 8.00 5.54
C PRO A 91 12.99 8.20 4.42
N THR A 92 12.88 7.38 3.38
CA THR A 92 13.87 7.32 2.30
C THR A 92 13.35 7.94 1.01
N ILE A 93 12.05 7.82 0.71
CA ILE A 93 11.44 8.48 -0.45
C ILE A 93 11.61 10.00 -0.35
N SER A 94 11.37 10.61 0.81
CA SER A 94 11.55 12.07 0.96
C SER A 94 12.98 12.52 0.74
N VAL A 95 13.97 11.73 1.17
CA VAL A 95 15.40 12.01 0.95
C VAL A 95 15.74 11.90 -0.54
N MET A 96 15.28 10.84 -1.20
CA MET A 96 15.45 10.67 -2.66
C MET A 96 14.76 11.78 -3.45
N ALA A 97 13.62 12.28 -2.97
CA ALA A 97 12.88 13.40 -3.57
C ALA A 97 13.60 14.74 -3.44
N GLU A 98 14.17 15.03 -2.27
CA GLU A 98 14.94 16.25 -2.04
C GLU A 98 16.15 16.34 -2.98
N GLU A 99 16.83 15.22 -3.25
CA GLU A 99 17.97 15.15 -4.17
C GLU A 99 17.62 15.53 -5.62
N VAL A 100 16.33 15.43 -6.01
CA VAL A 100 15.82 15.84 -7.33
C VAL A 100 14.97 17.11 -7.27
N GLY A 101 14.95 17.80 -6.13
CA GLY A 101 14.27 19.10 -5.95
C GLY A 101 12.77 19.03 -5.61
N LEU A 102 12.23 17.84 -5.33
CA LEU A 102 10.82 17.66 -4.98
C LEU A 102 10.60 17.75 -3.46
N LEU A 103 9.42 18.26 -3.07
CA LEU A 103 9.02 18.35 -1.66
C LEU A 103 8.08 17.21 -1.29
N VAL A 104 8.50 16.37 -0.33
CA VAL A 104 7.70 15.24 0.16
C VAL A 104 7.49 15.35 1.67
N SER A 105 6.23 15.38 2.08
CA SER A 105 5.83 15.23 3.49
C SER A 105 5.90 13.75 3.89
N ASN A 106 6.20 13.46 5.15
CA ASN A 106 6.23 12.10 5.67
C ASN A 106 5.09 11.88 6.66
N TYR A 107 4.42 10.74 6.56
CA TYR A 107 3.45 10.27 7.54
C TYR A 107 3.69 8.81 7.86
N ASP A 108 3.69 8.46 9.14
CA ASP A 108 3.66 7.07 9.59
C ASP A 108 2.99 7.00 10.96
N LEU A 109 2.12 6.01 11.17
CA LEU A 109 1.35 5.89 12.42
C LEU A 109 2.23 5.75 13.67
N TYR A 110 3.38 5.07 13.55
CA TYR A 110 4.27 4.75 14.66
C TYR A 110 5.50 5.64 14.74
N TYR A 111 6.05 6.05 13.59
CA TYR A 111 7.36 6.70 13.55
C TYR A 111 7.31 8.19 13.17
N HIS A 112 6.30 8.61 12.38
CA HIS A 112 6.15 9.97 11.87
C HIS A 112 4.68 10.42 11.94
N ASN A 113 4.13 10.38 13.15
CA ASN A 113 2.71 10.67 13.37
C ASN A 113 2.50 12.18 13.49
N THR A 114 2.49 12.87 12.35
CA THR A 114 2.16 14.29 12.19
C THR A 114 0.86 14.40 11.41
N PRO A 115 -0.32 14.27 12.06
CA PRO A 115 -1.61 14.20 11.37
C PRO A 115 -1.94 15.42 10.51
N GLU A 116 -1.33 16.57 10.80
CA GLU A 116 -1.51 17.83 10.08
C GLU A 116 -1.17 17.69 8.59
N VAL A 117 -0.23 16.81 8.24
CA VAL A 117 0.10 16.54 6.83
C VAL A 117 -1.07 15.89 6.09
N LEU A 118 -1.97 15.22 6.80
CA LEU A 118 -3.16 14.61 6.23
C LEU A 118 -4.32 15.61 6.05
N GLU A 119 -4.12 16.89 6.33
CA GLU A 119 -5.08 17.98 6.09
C GLU A 119 -4.77 18.75 4.78
N HIS A 120 -3.79 18.28 4.02
CA HIS A 120 -3.35 18.86 2.75
C HIS A 120 -3.71 17.99 1.54
N TYR A 121 -3.59 18.59 0.36
CA TYR A 121 -3.69 17.91 -0.93
C TYR A 121 -2.30 17.79 -1.57
N TYR A 122 -2.08 16.70 -2.28
CA TYR A 122 -0.81 16.33 -2.87
C TYR A 122 -0.98 15.98 -4.35
N ASP A 123 0.03 16.34 -5.14
CA ASP A 123 0.13 15.98 -6.55
C ASP A 123 0.48 14.49 -6.70
N PHE A 124 1.13 13.91 -5.68
CA PHE A 124 1.30 12.48 -5.58
C PHE A 124 1.31 11.97 -4.14
N VAL A 125 0.93 10.72 -3.95
CA VAL A 125 1.08 10.00 -2.68
C VAL A 125 1.78 8.67 -2.95
N THR A 126 2.85 8.37 -2.21
CA THR A 126 3.47 7.04 -2.21
C THR A 126 2.96 6.22 -1.04
N ILE A 127 2.71 4.93 -1.28
CA ILE A 127 2.38 3.95 -0.26
C ILE A 127 3.11 2.64 -0.57
N THR A 128 4.33 2.51 -0.07
CA THR A 128 5.23 1.39 -0.38
C THR A 128 5.31 0.40 0.78
N GLU A 129 4.84 -0.83 0.56
CA GLU A 129 4.77 -1.91 1.55
C GLU A 129 3.96 -1.51 2.82
N VAL A 130 2.75 -1.00 2.61
CA VAL A 130 1.86 -0.48 3.66
C VAL A 130 0.43 -0.95 3.46
N ILE A 131 -0.07 -0.94 2.21
CA ILE A 131 -1.48 -1.20 1.90
C ILE A 131 -1.96 -2.60 2.33
N GLU A 132 -1.05 -3.56 2.39
CA GLU A 132 -1.27 -4.95 2.83
C GLU A 132 -1.46 -5.11 4.34
N HIS A 133 -1.02 -4.12 5.13
CA HIS A 133 -1.07 -4.13 6.58
C HIS A 133 -2.35 -3.51 7.14
N VAL A 134 -3.08 -2.73 6.35
CA VAL A 134 -4.21 -1.95 6.86
C VAL A 134 -5.51 -2.74 6.88
N ALA A 135 -6.10 -2.88 8.07
CA ALA A 135 -7.29 -3.69 8.27
C ALA A 135 -8.52 -3.14 7.53
N ASP A 136 -8.77 -1.83 7.62
CA ASP A 136 -9.87 -1.15 6.91
C ASP A 136 -9.37 -0.55 5.59
N ALA A 137 -9.23 -1.40 4.58
CA ALA A 137 -8.76 -1.02 3.25
C ALA A 137 -9.68 0.02 2.57
N LYS A 138 -10.98 -0.02 2.86
CA LYS A 138 -11.93 0.97 2.34
C LYS A 138 -11.64 2.35 2.92
N ALA A 139 -11.48 2.46 4.24
CA ALA A 139 -11.16 3.72 4.89
C ALA A 139 -9.82 4.26 4.42
N LEU A 140 -8.80 3.40 4.27
CA LEU A 140 -7.50 3.78 3.73
C LEU A 140 -7.62 4.39 2.33
N LEU A 141 -8.22 3.68 1.37
CA LEU A 141 -8.31 4.17 0.00
C LEU A 141 -9.18 5.43 -0.12
N THR A 142 -10.25 5.52 0.68
CA THR A 142 -11.05 6.76 0.78
C THR A 142 -10.21 7.92 1.30
N ARG A 143 -9.33 7.66 2.27
CA ARG A 143 -8.41 8.67 2.81
C ARG A 143 -7.38 9.07 1.76
N LEU A 144 -6.74 8.12 1.09
CA LEU A 144 -5.78 8.40 0.01
C LEU A 144 -6.42 9.20 -1.13
N ASP A 145 -7.65 8.87 -1.52
CA ASP A 145 -8.40 9.68 -2.50
C ASP A 145 -8.57 11.12 -2.03
N SER A 146 -8.93 11.35 -0.75
CA SER A 146 -9.10 12.69 -0.21
C SER A 146 -7.81 13.51 -0.17
N LEU A 147 -6.65 12.86 -0.16
CA LEU A 147 -5.34 13.51 -0.11
C LEU A 147 -4.82 13.86 -1.51
N LEU A 148 -5.36 13.28 -2.56
CA LEU A 148 -4.91 13.53 -3.94
C LEU A 148 -5.62 14.74 -4.54
N SER A 149 -4.82 15.65 -5.11
CA SER A 149 -5.27 16.68 -6.06
C SER A 149 -5.92 16.04 -7.30
N SER A 150 -6.76 16.78 -8.01
CA SER A 150 -7.22 16.37 -9.34
C SER A 150 -6.02 16.26 -10.29
N GLY A 151 -5.95 15.19 -11.08
CA GLY A 151 -4.77 14.84 -11.85
C GLY A 151 -3.63 14.20 -11.05
N GLY A 152 -3.78 14.03 -9.73
CA GLY A 152 -2.74 13.47 -8.86
C GLY A 152 -2.54 11.96 -9.01
N VAL A 153 -1.37 11.48 -8.58
CA VAL A 153 -0.96 10.07 -8.74
C VAL A 153 -0.82 9.38 -7.38
N LEU A 154 -1.51 8.25 -7.18
CA LEU A 154 -1.24 7.33 -6.08
C LEU A 154 -0.31 6.22 -6.56
N ALA A 155 0.90 6.19 -6.02
CA ALA A 155 1.91 5.20 -6.32
C ALA A 155 1.94 4.11 -5.23
N VAL A 156 1.51 2.90 -5.59
CA VAL A 156 1.42 1.75 -4.68
C VAL A 156 2.53 0.76 -4.99
N MET A 157 3.32 0.38 -3.98
CA MET A 157 4.18 -0.80 -4.05
C MET A 157 3.70 -1.84 -3.04
N THR A 158 3.40 -3.04 -3.51
CA THR A 158 3.06 -4.20 -2.67
C THR A 158 3.22 -5.47 -3.48
N SER A 159 3.71 -6.55 -2.87
CA SER A 159 3.83 -7.80 -3.60
C SER A 159 2.45 -8.37 -3.95
N ARG A 160 2.25 -8.69 -5.22
CA ARG A 160 0.94 -9.10 -5.74
C ARG A 160 0.77 -10.61 -5.74
N MET A 161 -0.43 -11.04 -5.36
CA MET A 161 -0.90 -12.40 -5.57
C MET A 161 -1.13 -12.62 -7.07
N VAL A 162 -0.55 -13.70 -7.61
CA VAL A 162 -0.66 -14.04 -9.05
C VAL A 162 -1.81 -15.00 -9.28
N ASP A 163 -1.83 -16.13 -8.60
CA ASP A 163 -2.90 -17.12 -8.70
C ASP A 163 -3.01 -17.99 -7.43
N ALA A 164 -4.10 -18.77 -7.36
CA ALA A 164 -4.40 -19.62 -6.22
C ALA A 164 -3.41 -20.78 -6.02
N GLY A 165 -2.82 -21.31 -7.08
CA GLY A 165 -1.83 -22.39 -7.02
C GLY A 165 -0.50 -21.89 -6.42
N ALA A 166 -0.08 -20.68 -6.81
CA ALA A 166 1.13 -20.04 -6.30
C ALA A 166 0.98 -19.54 -4.86
N PHE A 167 -0.24 -19.20 -4.43
CA PHE A 167 -0.50 -18.62 -3.10
C PHE A 167 0.06 -19.47 -1.96
N GLY A 168 -0.08 -20.80 -2.03
CA GLY A 168 0.42 -21.69 -0.98
C GLY A 168 1.93 -21.61 -0.75
N GLN A 169 2.71 -21.41 -1.81
CA GLN A 169 4.18 -21.35 -1.78
C GLN A 169 4.73 -19.92 -1.64
N TRP A 170 3.87 -18.92 -1.77
CA TRP A 170 4.29 -17.52 -1.73
C TRP A 170 4.69 -17.12 -0.31
N TYR A 171 5.95 -16.71 -0.12
CA TYR A 171 6.51 -16.39 1.19
C TYR A 171 5.89 -15.12 1.80
N TYR A 172 5.45 -14.19 0.97
CA TYR A 172 4.95 -12.88 1.40
C TYR A 172 3.76 -12.98 2.37
N LYS A 173 2.88 -13.97 2.18
CA LYS A 173 1.74 -14.19 3.10
C LYS A 173 2.15 -14.68 4.48
N ASN A 174 3.39 -15.15 4.65
CA ASN A 174 3.84 -15.75 5.91
C ASN A 174 4.19 -14.68 6.95
N ASP A 175 4.38 -13.43 6.54
CA ASP A 175 4.50 -12.30 7.45
C ASP A 175 3.17 -12.09 8.18
N PRO A 176 3.13 -12.18 9.52
CA PRO A 176 1.88 -12.07 10.27
C PRO A 176 1.21 -10.70 10.16
N THR A 177 1.95 -9.64 9.84
CA THR A 177 1.44 -8.28 9.64
C THR A 177 0.75 -8.10 8.28
N HIS A 178 1.02 -8.96 7.29
CA HIS A 178 0.36 -8.89 5.98
C HIS A 178 -1.03 -9.52 6.08
N ILE A 179 -2.06 -8.70 5.92
CA ILE A 179 -3.45 -9.10 6.20
C ILE A 179 -4.41 -8.82 5.04
N ARG A 180 -3.98 -8.05 4.04
CA ARG A 180 -4.69 -7.76 2.79
C ARG A 180 -3.74 -8.07 1.63
N PHE A 181 -4.15 -8.95 0.72
CA PHE A 181 -3.34 -9.30 -0.44
C PHE A 181 -4.05 -8.88 -1.71
N TYR A 182 -3.35 -8.06 -2.49
CA TYR A 182 -3.85 -7.46 -3.71
C TYR A 182 -3.41 -8.28 -4.93
N SER A 183 -4.26 -8.23 -5.96
CA SER A 183 -4.05 -8.82 -7.27
C SER A 183 -4.33 -7.76 -8.33
N ILE A 184 -4.04 -8.03 -9.61
CA ILE A 184 -4.39 -7.10 -10.68
C ILE A 184 -5.90 -6.87 -10.71
N GLU A 185 -6.70 -7.92 -10.55
CA GLU A 185 -8.17 -7.83 -10.54
C GLU A 185 -8.69 -6.99 -9.36
N THR A 186 -7.98 -7.02 -8.23
CA THR A 186 -8.30 -6.13 -7.10
C THR A 186 -8.02 -4.67 -7.44
N PHE A 187 -6.88 -4.39 -8.08
CA PHE A 187 -6.54 -3.03 -8.47
C PHE A 187 -7.42 -2.49 -9.60
N GLU A 188 -7.81 -3.33 -10.57
CA GLU A 188 -8.80 -2.96 -11.59
C GLU A 188 -10.15 -2.60 -10.96
N TRP A 189 -10.58 -3.37 -9.96
CA TRP A 189 -11.79 -3.04 -9.19
C TRP A 189 -11.65 -1.71 -8.45
N VAL A 190 -10.51 -1.45 -7.81
CA VAL A 190 -10.24 -0.18 -7.11
C VAL A 190 -10.30 0.99 -8.10
N ALA A 191 -9.64 0.88 -9.24
CA ALA A 191 -9.64 1.91 -10.28
C ALA A 191 -11.07 2.26 -10.72
N HIS A 192 -11.86 1.24 -11.02
CA HIS A 192 -13.26 1.44 -11.42
C HIS A 192 -14.11 2.03 -10.30
N HIS A 193 -13.87 1.64 -9.03
CA HIS A 193 -14.65 2.13 -7.90
C HIS A 193 -14.43 3.62 -7.62
N PHE A 194 -13.19 4.10 -7.76
CA PHE A 194 -12.81 5.50 -7.50
C PHE A 194 -12.77 6.36 -8.77
N ASP A 195 -13.15 5.81 -9.93
CA ASP A 195 -13.03 6.43 -11.25
C ASP A 195 -11.59 6.90 -11.59
N TRP A 196 -10.61 6.10 -11.17
CA TRP A 196 -9.19 6.31 -11.47
C TRP A 196 -8.75 5.51 -12.71
N HIS A 197 -7.63 5.91 -13.30
CA HIS A 197 -6.94 5.10 -14.30
C HIS A 197 -5.83 4.28 -13.63
N LEU A 198 -5.85 2.95 -13.82
CA LEU A 198 -4.81 2.04 -13.36
C LEU A 198 -3.70 1.89 -14.40
N GLU A 199 -2.46 2.08 -13.97
CA GLU A 199 -1.26 1.77 -14.72
C GLU A 199 -0.44 0.68 -13.98
N ILE A 200 -0.05 -0.37 -14.70
CA ILE A 200 0.82 -1.42 -14.16
C ILE A 200 2.26 -1.10 -14.55
N VAL A 201 3.05 -0.63 -13.59
CA VAL A 201 4.40 -0.09 -13.81
C VAL A 201 5.46 -1.20 -13.73
N ASP A 202 5.34 -2.08 -12.74
CA ASP A 202 6.25 -3.21 -12.54
C ASP A 202 5.49 -4.40 -11.91
N ARG A 203 6.20 -5.49 -11.59
CA ARG A 203 5.69 -6.68 -10.92
C ARG A 203 4.98 -6.39 -9.60
N ASP A 204 5.48 -5.45 -8.81
CA ASP A 204 4.93 -5.11 -7.48
C ASP A 204 4.50 -3.64 -7.40
N VAL A 205 4.47 -2.92 -8.53
CA VAL A 205 4.19 -1.47 -8.56
C VAL A 205 3.02 -1.19 -9.49
N VAL A 206 2.04 -0.44 -8.98
CA VAL A 206 0.92 0.10 -9.76
C VAL A 206 0.72 1.57 -9.42
N PHE A 207 0.34 2.36 -10.42
CA PHE A 207 -0.07 3.74 -10.24
C PHE A 207 -1.57 3.88 -10.49
N PHE A 208 -2.24 4.66 -9.66
CA PHE A 208 -3.59 5.15 -9.92
C PHE A 208 -3.54 6.64 -10.23
N HIS A 209 -4.10 7.02 -11.37
CA HIS A 209 -4.22 8.42 -11.77
C HIS A 209 -5.62 8.91 -11.47
N LYS A 210 -5.72 9.92 -10.60
CA LYS A 210 -6.98 10.58 -10.27
C LYS A 210 -7.35 11.57 -11.37
N LYS A 211 -8.62 11.60 -11.75
CA LYS A 211 -9.13 12.49 -12.80
C LYS A 211 -9.24 13.95 -12.37
#